data_AF-A0A523D9X7-F1
#
_entry.id   AF-A0A523D9X7-F1
#
_cell.length_a   1.000
_cell.length_b   1.000
_cell.length_c   1.000
_cell.angle_alpha   90.00
_cell.angle_beta   90.00
_cell.angle_gamma   90.00
#
_symmetry.space_group_name_H-M   'P 1'
#
loop_
_entity.id
_entity.type
_entity.pdbx_description
1 polymer ?
#
loop_
_entity_poly.entity_id
_entity_poly.type
_entity_poly.pdbx_seq_one_letter_code
_entity_poly.pdbx_strand_id
1 'polypeptide(L)'
;MDPFFSDRWLVTGLATFTQNQELDLDIRGVFGGDLGRHVIQNNRSLLTVRGGAVFTREQFTGSDPAQSNIEGTGTIEYELFTFQDPEMDITTTLTVLPSFTDWGRIRADLDTRMRFELFKDFFWSVSAFDNYDSSPPQGTETNDFGVNTSVGWSW
;
A
#
# COMPACT_ATOMS: atom_id res chain seq x y z
N MET A 1 -32.05 -16.02 -3.96
CA MET A 1 -31.44 -16.34 -5.26
C MET A 1 -31.46 -15.05 -6.07
N ASP A 2 -30.28 -14.63 -6.52
CA ASP A 2 -29.81 -13.24 -6.70
C ASP A 2 -30.50 -12.36 -7.77
N PRO A 3 -30.20 -11.04 -7.79
CA PRO A 3 -29.07 -10.62 -8.65
C PRO A 3 -28.07 -9.65 -7.99
N PHE A 4 -26.82 -10.12 -7.90
CA PHE A 4 -25.58 -9.47 -8.32
C PHE A 4 -25.50 -7.92 -8.25
N PHE A 5 -24.66 -7.41 -7.33
CA PHE A 5 -24.16 -6.03 -7.41
C PHE A 5 -23.43 -5.83 -8.76
N SER A 6 -24.04 -5.03 -9.63
CA SER A 6 -23.71 -4.91 -11.05
C SER A 6 -22.46 -4.07 -11.36
N ASP A 7 -21.81 -3.44 -10.39
CA ASP A 7 -20.53 -2.80 -10.62
C ASP A 7 -19.54 -3.17 -9.54
N ARG A 8 -18.58 -4.01 -9.92
CA ARG A 8 -17.40 -4.37 -9.12
C ARG A 8 -16.25 -3.41 -9.35
N TRP A 9 -16.49 -2.33 -10.09
CA TRP A 9 -15.50 -1.33 -10.43
C TRP A 9 -15.37 -0.32 -9.31
N LEU A 10 -14.13 0.10 -9.07
CA LEU A 10 -13.79 1.14 -8.12
C LEU A 10 -12.92 2.19 -8.80
N VAL A 11 -13.09 3.43 -8.36
CA VAL A 11 -12.27 4.56 -8.75
C VAL A 11 -11.76 5.18 -7.46
N THR A 12 -10.45 5.32 -7.34
CA THR A 12 -9.80 5.87 -6.16
C THR A 12 -9.01 7.09 -6.56
N GLY A 13 -9.10 8.17 -5.78
CA GLY A 13 -8.22 9.33 -5.85
C GLY A 13 -7.35 9.41 -4.61
N LEU A 14 -6.11 9.84 -4.76
CA LEU A 14 -5.12 9.97 -3.68
C LEU A 14 -4.54 11.38 -3.67
N ALA A 15 -4.41 11.96 -2.47
CA ALA A 15 -3.61 13.14 -2.21
C ALA A 15 -2.97 12.99 -0.83
N THR A 16 -1.63 12.97 -0.78
CA THR A 16 -0.85 12.82 0.45
C THR A 16 0.17 13.93 0.55
N PHE A 17 0.34 14.50 1.74
CA PHE A 17 1.36 15.48 2.05
C PHE A 17 2.16 15.01 3.26
N THR A 18 3.48 14.88 3.10
CA THR A 18 4.38 14.36 4.14
C THR A 18 5.55 15.31 4.35
N GLN A 19 6.02 15.41 5.59
CA GLN A 19 7.19 16.15 6.04
C GLN A 19 8.08 15.19 6.84
N ASN A 20 9.41 15.27 6.70
CA ASN A 20 10.33 14.50 7.54
C ASN A 20 11.68 15.23 7.71
N GLN A 21 11.95 15.73 8.92
CA GLN A 21 13.18 16.47 9.23
C GLN A 21 14.43 15.58 9.28
N GLU A 22 14.31 14.30 9.66
CA GLU A 22 15.45 13.38 9.74
C GLU A 22 15.99 13.02 8.35
N LEU A 23 15.14 13.13 7.32
CA LEU A 23 15.48 12.89 5.92
C LEU A 23 15.69 14.18 5.14
N ASP A 24 15.82 15.33 5.83
CA ASP A 24 15.89 16.67 5.22
C ASP A 24 14.75 16.93 4.22
N LEU A 25 13.58 16.33 4.42
CA LEU A 25 12.40 16.46 3.55
C LEU A 25 11.47 17.54 4.09
N ASP A 26 11.51 18.72 3.46
CA ASP A 26 10.62 19.85 3.78
C ASP A 26 9.16 19.49 3.47
N ILE A 27 8.92 18.98 2.25
CA ILE A 27 7.59 18.54 1.82
C ILE A 27 7.68 17.52 0.68
N ARG A 28 6.83 16.48 0.77
CA ARG A 28 6.48 15.56 -0.31
C ARG A 28 4.98 15.64 -0.55
N GLY A 29 4.59 16.05 -1.75
CA GLY A 29 3.22 15.93 -2.24
C GLY A 29 3.09 14.72 -3.17
N VAL A 30 2.12 13.86 -2.92
CA VAL A 30 1.77 12.74 -3.80
C VAL A 30 0.33 12.91 -4.24
N PHE A 31 0.08 12.86 -5.54
CA PHE A 31 -1.25 12.96 -6.13
C PHE A 31 -1.43 11.80 -7.10
N GLY A 32 -2.59 11.17 -7.11
CA GLY A 32 -2.83 10.12 -8.08
C GLY A 32 -4.24 9.58 -8.05
N GLY A 33 -4.42 8.50 -8.78
CA GLY A 33 -5.66 7.77 -8.77
C GLY A 33 -5.56 6.46 -9.53
N ASP A 34 -6.44 5.54 -9.14
CA ASP A 34 -6.51 4.19 -9.67
C ASP A 34 -7.93 3.87 -10.13
N LEU A 35 -8.00 3.03 -11.16
CA LEU A 35 -9.19 2.30 -11.55
C LEU A 35 -8.97 0.84 -11.16
N GLY A 36 -9.99 0.20 -10.60
CA GLY A 36 -9.85 -1.18 -10.18
C GLY A 36 -11.13 -1.96 -10.24
N ARG A 37 -11.02 -3.26 -9.97
CA ARG A 37 -12.15 -4.16 -9.93
C ARG A 37 -11.98 -5.26 -8.88
N HIS A 38 -13.06 -5.61 -8.20
CA HIS A 38 -13.12 -6.84 -7.42
C HIS A 38 -13.25 -8.06 -8.35
N VAL A 39 -12.18 -8.85 -8.41
CA VAL A 39 -12.09 -10.06 -9.22
C VAL A 39 -12.74 -11.24 -8.49
N ILE A 40 -12.50 -11.36 -7.19
CA ILE A 40 -13.13 -12.33 -6.30
C ILE A 40 -13.81 -11.55 -5.18
N GLN A 41 -15.04 -11.92 -4.84
CA GLN A 41 -15.77 -11.33 -3.72
C GLN A 41 -16.73 -12.38 -3.17
N ASN A 42 -16.55 -12.75 -1.91
CA ASN A 42 -17.42 -13.66 -1.18
C ASN A 42 -17.41 -13.29 0.32
N ASN A 43 -18.15 -14.05 1.14
CA ASN A 43 -18.36 -13.72 2.56
C ASN A 43 -17.11 -13.87 3.46
N ARG A 44 -15.97 -14.31 2.92
CA ARG A 44 -14.73 -14.56 3.65
C ARG A 44 -13.47 -14.07 2.93
N SER A 45 -13.61 -13.59 1.69
CA SER A 45 -12.47 -13.08 0.94
C SER A 45 -12.84 -12.08 -0.16
N LEU A 46 -11.90 -11.18 -0.42
CA LEU A 46 -11.97 -10.16 -1.45
C LEU A 46 -10.62 -10.11 -2.18
N LEU A 47 -10.64 -10.18 -3.50
CA LEU A 47 -9.47 -9.96 -4.35
C LEU A 47 -9.75 -8.75 -5.23
N THR A 48 -8.95 -7.72 -5.07
CA THR A 48 -9.03 -6.46 -5.81
C THR A 48 -7.80 -6.29 -6.67
N VAL A 49 -8.00 -5.92 -7.94
CA VAL A 49 -6.91 -5.54 -8.84
C VAL A 49 -7.15 -4.09 -9.25
N ARG A 50 -6.12 -3.26 -9.11
CA ARG A 50 -6.15 -1.82 -9.42
C ARG A 50 -4.98 -1.45 -10.33
N GLY A 51 -5.16 -0.41 -11.12
CA GLY A 51 -4.07 0.23 -11.83
C GLY A 51 -4.35 1.70 -12.10
N GLY A 52 -3.30 2.49 -12.20
CA GLY A 52 -3.42 3.94 -12.25
C GLY A 52 -2.07 4.61 -12.42
N ALA A 53 -1.98 5.82 -11.89
CA ALA A 53 -0.75 6.59 -11.89
C ALA A 53 -0.69 7.55 -10.70
N VAL A 54 0.54 7.84 -10.29
CA VAL A 54 0.85 8.80 -9.24
C VAL A 54 1.89 9.79 -9.74
N PHE A 55 1.74 11.03 -9.29
CA PHE A 55 2.70 12.11 -9.43
C PHE A 55 3.20 12.47 -8.03
N THR A 56 4.51 12.44 -7.88
CA THR A 56 5.19 12.78 -6.63
C THR A 56 6.05 14.02 -6.88
N ARG A 57 6.00 14.98 -5.96
CA ARG A 57 6.88 16.15 -5.94
C ARG A 57 7.49 16.32 -4.56
N GLU A 58 8.81 16.46 -4.52
CA GLU A 58 9.62 16.48 -3.31
C GLU A 58 10.51 17.71 -3.26
N GLN A 59 10.57 18.32 -2.09
CA GLN A 59 11.48 19.42 -1.78
C GLN A 59 12.32 19.00 -0.57
N PHE A 60 13.64 18.93 -0.75
CA PHE A 60 14.57 18.68 0.35
C PHE A 60 15.25 19.99 0.78
N THR A 61 15.59 20.08 2.06
CA THR A 61 16.30 21.21 2.67
C THR A 61 17.60 21.47 1.91
N GLY A 62 17.78 22.69 1.41
CA GLY A 62 19.01 23.08 0.71
C GLY A 62 19.19 22.47 -0.69
N SER A 63 18.19 21.77 -1.23
CA SER A 63 18.16 21.31 -2.62
C SER A 63 17.29 22.24 -3.50
N ASP A 64 17.80 22.64 -4.66
CA ASP A 64 17.06 23.37 -5.69
C ASP A 64 17.53 22.86 -7.07
N PRO A 65 16.64 22.41 -7.98
CA PRO A 65 15.17 22.43 -7.91
C PRO A 65 14.51 21.23 -7.21
N ALA A 66 13.24 21.42 -6.85
CA ALA A 66 12.35 20.35 -6.39
C ALA A 66 12.36 19.17 -7.37
N GLN A 67 12.36 17.95 -6.82
CA GLN A 67 12.32 16.72 -7.61
C GLN A 67 10.87 16.34 -7.91
N SER A 68 10.62 15.79 -9.09
CA SER A 68 9.30 15.31 -9.47
C SER A 68 9.38 13.99 -10.21
N ASN A 69 8.48 13.08 -9.88
CA ASN A 69 8.43 11.73 -10.43
C ASN A 69 6.99 11.40 -10.84
N ILE A 70 6.82 10.74 -11.98
CA ILE A 70 5.54 10.15 -12.40
C ILE A 70 5.74 8.65 -12.49
N GLU A 71 4.90 7.91 -11.78
CA GLU A 71 4.92 6.45 -11.76
C GLU A 71 3.55 5.92 -12.19
N GLY A 72 3.56 4.83 -12.97
CA GLY A 72 2.37 4.00 -13.10
C GLY A 72 2.14 3.22 -11.80
N THR A 73 0.94 2.74 -11.58
CA THR A 73 0.63 1.85 -10.45
C THR A 73 -0.07 0.60 -10.95
N GLY A 74 0.31 -0.55 -10.41
CA GLY A 74 -0.41 -1.81 -10.55
C GLY A 74 -0.49 -2.48 -9.20
N THR A 75 -1.69 -2.65 -8.66
CA THR A 75 -1.90 -3.18 -7.30
C THR A 75 -2.78 -4.42 -7.32
N ILE A 76 -2.36 -5.44 -6.58
CA ILE A 76 -3.16 -6.61 -6.24
C ILE A 76 -3.33 -6.62 -4.73
N GLU A 77 -4.57 -6.65 -4.27
CA GLU A 77 -4.92 -6.66 -2.85
C GLU A 77 -5.82 -7.85 -2.58
N TYR A 78 -5.42 -8.67 -1.61
CA TYR A 78 -6.17 -9.84 -1.18
C TYR A 78 -6.48 -9.75 0.30
N GLU A 79 -7.76 -9.81 0.62
CA GLU A 79 -8.28 -9.75 1.97
C GLU A 79 -8.95 -11.09 2.30
N LEU A 80 -8.65 -11.62 3.48
CA LEU A 80 -9.23 -12.81 4.09
C LEU A 80 -9.77 -12.41 5.45
N PHE A 81 -11.05 -12.59 5.69
CA PHE A 81 -11.67 -12.17 6.95
C PHE A 81 -12.71 -13.17 7.44
N THR A 82 -12.82 -13.28 8.76
CA THR A 82 -13.94 -13.94 9.46
C THR A 82 -14.46 -13.02 10.54
N PHE A 83 -15.78 -12.80 10.52
CA PHE A 83 -16.50 -12.01 11.52
C PHE A 83 -17.13 -12.88 12.62
N GLN A 84 -16.76 -14.16 12.68
CA GLN A 84 -17.20 -15.10 13.72
C GLN A 84 -16.07 -15.30 14.72
N ASP A 85 -16.39 -15.37 16.01
CA ASP A 85 -15.43 -15.62 17.08
C ASP A 85 -14.65 -16.94 16.85
N PRO A 86 -13.30 -16.93 16.89
CA PRO A 86 -12.44 -15.76 17.01
C PRO A 86 -12.32 -14.96 15.70
N GLU A 87 -12.40 -13.63 15.79
CA GLU A 87 -12.23 -12.76 14.63
C GLU A 87 -10.81 -12.87 14.04
N MET A 88 -10.72 -12.83 12.70
CA MET A 88 -9.44 -12.83 11.99
C MET A 88 -9.55 -11.97 10.72
N ASP A 89 -8.52 -11.18 10.47
CA ASP A 89 -8.33 -10.39 9.26
C ASP A 89 -6.89 -10.57 8.77
N ILE A 90 -6.73 -10.89 7.49
CA ILE A 90 -5.45 -10.92 6.80
C ILE A 90 -5.59 -10.12 5.52
N THR A 91 -4.75 -9.12 5.35
CA THR A 91 -4.66 -8.30 4.15
C THR A 91 -3.25 -8.38 3.57
N THR A 92 -3.12 -8.77 2.31
CA THR A 92 -1.86 -8.75 1.56
C THR A 92 -2.03 -7.85 0.34
N THR A 93 -1.14 -6.87 0.20
CA THR A 93 -1.14 -5.91 -0.90
C THR A 93 0.22 -5.93 -1.59
N LEU A 94 0.22 -6.17 -2.90
CA LEU A 94 1.39 -6.01 -3.76
C LEU A 94 1.14 -4.83 -4.69
N THR A 95 2.00 -3.82 -4.68
CA THR A 95 1.98 -2.69 -5.61
C THR A 95 3.28 -2.65 -6.40
N VAL A 96 3.18 -2.49 -7.72
CA VAL A 96 4.34 -2.28 -8.61
C VAL A 96 4.23 -0.89 -9.23
N LEU A 97 5.33 -0.14 -9.19
CA LEU A 97 5.42 1.23 -9.64
C LEU A 97 6.55 1.41 -10.67
N PRO A 98 6.28 1.22 -11.97
CA PRO A 98 7.24 1.59 -13.00
C PRO A 98 7.31 3.13 -13.13
N SER A 99 8.51 3.68 -13.16
CA SER A 99 8.69 5.13 -13.36
C SER A 99 8.66 5.50 -14.84
N PHE A 100 7.95 6.58 -15.16
CA PHE A 100 7.90 7.18 -16.49
C PHE A 100 8.89 8.34 -16.64
N THR A 101 9.32 8.94 -15.53
CA THR A 101 10.31 10.03 -15.50
C THR A 101 11.74 9.52 -15.31
N ASP A 102 11.91 8.39 -14.62
CA ASP A 102 13.19 7.70 -14.45
C ASP A 102 13.13 6.35 -15.19
N TRP A 103 13.40 6.41 -16.50
CA TRP A 103 13.13 5.30 -17.40
C TRP A 103 13.96 4.05 -17.04
N GLY A 104 13.27 2.94 -16.79
CA GLY A 104 13.89 1.68 -16.40
C GLY A 104 13.92 1.43 -14.89
N ARG A 105 13.59 2.45 -14.07
CA ARG A 105 13.36 2.25 -12.63
C ARG A 105 11.99 1.62 -12.38
N ILE A 106 11.99 0.56 -11.59
CA ILE A 106 10.78 -0.13 -11.12
C ILE A 106 10.88 -0.26 -9.60
N ARG A 107 9.80 0.12 -8.93
CA ARG A 107 9.62 -0.14 -7.50
C ARG A 107 8.53 -1.17 -7.28
N ALA A 108 8.62 -1.92 -6.19
CA ALA A 108 7.57 -2.83 -5.78
C ALA A 108 7.45 -2.83 -4.25
N ASP A 109 6.23 -2.68 -3.75
CA ASP A 109 5.93 -2.68 -2.33
C ASP A 109 5.02 -3.88 -2.03
N LEU A 110 5.47 -4.77 -1.16
CA LEU A 110 4.69 -5.90 -0.65
C LEU A 110 4.38 -5.68 0.82
N ASP A 111 3.11 -5.49 1.15
CA ASP A 111 2.61 -5.37 2.52
C ASP A 111 1.77 -6.59 2.88
N THR A 112 1.95 -7.15 4.07
CA THR A 112 1.02 -8.13 4.66
C THR A 112 0.71 -7.75 6.09
N ARG A 113 -0.58 -7.67 6.43
CA ARG A 113 -1.09 -7.39 7.78
C ARG A 113 -2.00 -8.53 8.18
N MET A 114 -1.84 -9.00 9.41
CA MET A 114 -2.67 -10.03 10.01
C MET A 114 -3.10 -9.55 11.40
N ARG A 115 -4.37 -9.75 11.73
CA ARG A 115 -4.95 -9.49 13.04
C ARG A 115 -5.80 -10.67 13.44
N PHE A 116 -5.56 -11.22 14.62
CA PHE A 116 -6.24 -12.38 15.16
C PHE A 116 -6.74 -12.07 16.57
N GLU A 117 -7.99 -12.40 16.86
CA GLU A 117 -8.52 -12.39 18.22
C GLU A 117 -8.01 -13.61 19.00
N LEU A 118 -7.36 -13.38 20.14
CA LEU A 118 -6.85 -14.45 21.00
C LEU A 118 -7.88 -14.89 22.04
N PHE A 119 -8.55 -13.90 22.63
CA PHE A 119 -9.68 -14.05 23.54
C PHE A 119 -10.52 -12.77 23.44
N LYS A 120 -11.76 -12.82 23.93
CA LYS A 120 -12.76 -11.78 23.73
C LYS A 120 -12.16 -10.37 23.85
N ASP A 121 -12.30 -9.60 22.77
CA ASP A 121 -11.86 -8.21 22.64
C ASP A 121 -10.32 -7.99 22.67
N PHE A 122 -9.50 -9.05 22.68
CA PHE A 122 -8.04 -8.98 22.74
C PHE A 122 -7.40 -9.56 21.47
N PHE A 123 -6.59 -8.75 20.81
CA PHE A 123 -6.04 -9.04 19.50
C PHE A 123 -4.53 -9.11 19.51
N TRP A 124 -4.00 -10.05 18.74
CA TRP A 124 -2.61 -10.05 18.30
C TRP A 124 -2.54 -9.65 16.84
N SER A 125 -1.61 -8.78 16.49
CA SER A 125 -1.41 -8.30 15.12
C SER A 125 0.04 -8.47 14.71
N VAL A 126 0.25 -8.88 13.46
CA VAL A 126 1.56 -8.99 12.82
C VAL A 126 1.48 -8.29 11.49
N SER A 127 2.47 -7.48 11.16
CA SER A 127 2.62 -6.90 9.84
C SER A 127 4.03 -7.10 9.32
N ALA A 128 4.17 -7.40 8.03
CA ALA A 128 5.45 -7.46 7.34
C ALA A 128 5.39 -6.59 6.08
N PHE A 129 6.53 -6.00 5.71
CA PHE A 129 6.68 -5.30 4.44
C PHE A 129 8.00 -5.70 3.76
N ASP A 130 8.04 -5.65 2.43
CA ASP A 130 9.24 -5.71 1.59
C ASP A 130 9.12 -4.63 0.50
N ASN A 131 10.01 -3.65 0.53
CA ASN A 131 10.08 -2.57 -0.43
C ASN A 131 11.29 -2.78 -1.34
N TYR A 132 11.04 -2.92 -2.63
CA TYR A 132 12.06 -3.06 -3.66
C TYR A 132 12.17 -1.78 -4.50
N ASP A 133 13.41 -1.36 -4.78
CA ASP A 133 13.73 -0.31 -5.74
C ASP A 133 14.89 -0.76 -6.64
N SER A 134 14.66 -0.79 -7.96
CA SER A 134 15.70 -1.17 -8.92
C SER A 134 16.77 -0.10 -9.13
N SER A 135 16.54 1.13 -8.66
CA SER A 135 17.51 2.23 -8.72
C SER A 135 17.46 3.05 -7.42
N PRO A 136 17.90 2.47 -6.28
CA PRO A 136 17.88 3.16 -5.01
C PRO A 136 18.96 4.26 -4.99
N PRO A 137 18.84 5.25 -4.08
CA PRO A 137 19.91 6.21 -3.84
C PRO A 137 21.26 5.52 -3.55
N GLN A 138 22.37 6.21 -3.86
CA GLN A 138 23.69 5.66 -3.61
C GLN A 138 23.88 5.33 -2.12
N GLY A 139 24.37 4.10 -1.86
CA GLY A 139 24.62 3.62 -0.50
C GLY A 139 23.40 3.01 0.18
N THR A 140 22.27 2.85 -0.53
CA THR A 140 21.06 2.18 -0.04
C THR A 140 20.90 0.81 -0.73
N GLU A 141 20.40 -0.17 0.02
CA GLU A 141 20.08 -1.50 -0.52
C GLU A 141 18.88 -1.45 -1.46
N THR A 142 18.80 -2.39 -2.41
CA THR A 142 17.66 -2.49 -3.35
C THR A 142 16.40 -3.03 -2.70
N ASN A 143 16.50 -3.68 -1.54
CA ASN A 143 15.38 -4.23 -0.77
C ASN A 143 15.45 -3.75 0.68
N ASP A 144 14.30 -3.37 1.23
CA ASP A 144 14.10 -3.06 2.64
C ASP A 144 12.93 -3.89 3.19
N PHE A 145 13.22 -4.74 4.16
CA PHE A 145 12.25 -5.68 4.74
C PHE A 145 12.11 -5.45 6.25
N GLY A 146 10.88 -5.44 6.72
CA GLY A 146 10.57 -5.29 8.15
C GLY A 146 9.39 -6.13 8.60
N VAL A 147 9.41 -6.49 9.88
CA VAL A 147 8.31 -7.17 10.57
C VAL A 147 8.00 -6.43 11.86
N ASN A 148 6.72 -6.20 12.11
CA ASN A 148 6.21 -5.60 13.33
C ASN A 148 5.14 -6.52 13.94
N THR A 149 5.05 -6.52 15.26
CA THR A 149 4.09 -7.30 16.04
C THR A 149 3.53 -6.43 17.16
N SER A 150 2.23 -6.54 17.41
CA SER A 150 1.55 -5.75 18.45
C SER A 150 0.40 -6.53 19.08
N VAL A 151 0.00 -6.11 20.28
CA VAL A 151 -1.25 -6.55 20.90
C VAL A 151 -2.17 -5.34 21.10
N GLY A 152 -3.48 -5.56 21.03
CA GLY A 152 -4.47 -4.50 21.16
C GLY A 152 -5.77 -5.00 21.80
N TRP A 153 -6.61 -4.08 22.24
CA TRP A 153 -7.90 -4.37 22.88
C TRP A 153 -8.99 -3.43 22.34
N SER A 154 -10.20 -3.94 22.11
CA SER A 154 -11.40 -3.16 21.73
C SER A 154 -12.40 -3.00 22.89
N TRP A 155 -13.01 -1.82 23.04
CA TRP A 155 -14.00 -1.51 24.07
C TRP A 155 -15.38 -1.18 23.49
#